data_AF-A0A6I1KIJ0-F1
#
_entry.id   AF-A0A6I1KIJ0-F1
#
_cell.length_a   1.000
_cell.length_b   1.000
_cell.length_c   1.000
_cell.angle_alpha   90.00
_cell.angle_beta   90.00
_cell.angle_gamma   90.00
#
_symmetry.space_group_name_H-M   'P 1'
#
loop_
_entity.id
_entity.type
_entity.pdbx_description
1 polymer ?
#
loop_
_entity_poly.entity_id
_entity_poly.type
_entity_poly.pdbx_seq_one_letter_code
_entity_poly.pdbx_strand_id
1 'polypeptide(L)'
;MQSRLLSCILLSILFIMTVIPAHARIVRVYTGKLNVNTASAADFGRLPEVGEVIAFRIVKERERRGTFKDVRELKSVNGISERVYEELKNYVAVSGENNLTVYMDLNTITRSLLLGIPGMTEGEARSILNYRKAKGRFAGMEELRLVPGINDRRFRELAEWLTVARR
;
A
#
# COMPACT_ATOMS: atom_id res chain seq x y z
N MET A 1 19.20 -68.62 -7.76
CA MET A 1 20.15 -67.48 -7.75
C MET A 1 19.37 -66.25 -7.31
N GLN A 2 19.29 -65.92 -6.02
CA GLN A 2 20.24 -65.05 -5.27
C GLN A 2 20.60 -63.80 -6.10
N SER A 3 20.32 -62.54 -5.71
CA SER A 3 20.58 -61.84 -4.43
C SER A 3 19.84 -60.47 -4.47
N ARG A 4 19.04 -60.07 -3.47
CA ARG A 4 19.33 -59.25 -2.25
C ARG A 4 20.03 -57.89 -2.49
N LEU A 5 19.37 -56.79 -2.08
CA LEU A 5 19.86 -55.63 -1.28
C LEU A 5 18.92 -54.42 -1.50
N LEU A 6 18.02 -54.08 -0.56
CA LEU A 6 18.20 -53.09 0.52
C LEU A 6 18.66 -51.70 0.05
N SER A 7 17.79 -50.70 0.27
CA SER A 7 18.05 -49.51 1.11
C SER A 7 17.57 -48.18 0.53
N CYS A 8 16.62 -47.60 1.27
CA CYS A 8 16.65 -46.21 1.77
C CYS A 8 16.49 -45.04 0.78
N ILE A 9 15.96 -43.94 1.35
CA ILE A 9 15.66 -42.61 0.78
C ILE A 9 14.22 -42.60 0.24
N LEU A 10 13.15 -42.29 1.00
CA LEU A 10 12.93 -41.19 1.95
C LEU A 10 13.53 -39.87 1.43
N LEU A 11 12.70 -38.86 1.16
CA LEU A 11 12.97 -37.62 0.40
C LEU A 11 12.76 -37.84 -1.11
N SER A 12 11.87 -37.16 -1.81
CA SER A 12 11.27 -35.86 -1.53
C SER A 12 9.93 -35.82 -2.23
N ILE A 13 8.84 -35.82 -1.46
CA ILE A 13 7.71 -34.97 -1.82
C ILE A 13 8.38 -33.62 -2.08
N LEU A 14 8.46 -33.20 -3.34
CA LEU A 14 8.80 -31.84 -3.67
C LEU A 14 7.59 -31.02 -3.24
N PHE A 15 7.47 -30.91 -1.92
CA PHE A 15 6.67 -29.94 -1.21
C PHE A 15 7.43 -28.66 -1.49
N ILE A 16 7.28 -28.17 -2.72
CA ILE A 16 7.42 -26.76 -3.00
C ILE A 16 6.27 -26.16 -2.18
N MET A 17 6.50 -26.01 -0.87
CA MET A 17 6.13 -24.78 -0.21
C MET A 17 6.91 -23.72 -0.97
N THR A 18 6.40 -23.38 -2.16
CA THR A 18 6.39 -22.00 -2.54
C THR A 18 5.68 -21.39 -1.37
N VAL A 19 6.46 -20.86 -0.43
CA VAL A 19 6.03 -19.72 0.35
C VAL A 19 5.65 -18.75 -0.74
N ILE A 20 4.39 -18.80 -1.19
CA ILE A 20 3.79 -17.73 -1.95
C ILE A 20 3.95 -16.60 -0.96
N PRO A 21 4.85 -15.64 -1.19
CA PRO A 21 4.99 -14.56 -0.24
C PRO A 21 3.61 -13.92 -0.20
N ALA A 22 2.97 -14.02 0.96
CA ALA A 22 1.61 -13.59 1.18
C ALA A 22 1.56 -12.09 0.89
N HIS A 23 1.25 -11.74 -0.36
CA HIS A 23 1.23 -10.41 -0.93
C HIS A 23 2.57 -9.67 -0.76
N ALA A 24 3.32 -9.50 -1.85
CA ALA A 24 4.38 -8.49 -1.86
C ALA A 24 3.80 -7.19 -1.28
N ARG A 25 4.27 -6.77 -0.10
CA ARG A 25 3.70 -5.64 0.63
C ARG A 25 3.93 -4.40 -0.22
N ILE A 26 2.84 -3.85 -0.76
CA ILE A 26 2.89 -2.59 -1.49
C ILE A 26 3.34 -1.51 -0.52
N VAL A 27 4.41 -0.81 -0.88
CA VAL A 27 4.89 0.34 -0.14
C VAL A 27 4.01 1.53 -0.55
N ARG A 28 3.32 2.07 0.45
CA ARG A 28 2.59 3.33 0.36
C ARG A 28 3.42 4.40 1.05
N VAL A 29 3.53 5.56 0.41
CA VAL A 29 4.18 6.74 0.97
C VAL A 29 3.09 7.75 1.28
N TYR A 30 3.08 8.21 2.52
CA TYR A 30 2.07 9.11 3.05
C TYR A 30 2.70 10.48 3.27
N THR A 31 2.03 11.53 2.82
CA THR A 31 2.43 12.93 3.05
C THR A 31 1.24 13.72 3.56
N GLY A 32 1.48 14.70 4.44
CA GLY A 32 0.38 15.44 5.08
C GLY A 32 -0.32 14.64 6.18
N LYS A 33 -1.48 15.14 6.61
CA LYS A 33 -2.27 14.55 7.71
C LYS A 33 -3.77 14.65 7.44
N LEU A 34 -4.53 13.78 8.09
CA LEU A 34 -5.99 13.89 8.20
C LEU A 34 -6.39 14.51 9.52
N ASN A 35 -7.32 15.45 9.47
CA ASN A 35 -7.96 15.97 10.66
C ASN A 35 -9.04 14.97 11.11
N VAL A 36 -8.82 14.30 12.24
CA VAL A 36 -9.74 13.28 12.76
C VAL A 36 -11.13 13.82 13.07
N ASN A 37 -11.25 15.13 13.27
CA ASN A 37 -12.50 15.80 13.60
C ASN A 37 -13.33 16.21 12.37
N THR A 38 -12.75 16.20 11.16
CA THR A 38 -13.44 16.62 9.92
C THR A 38 -13.35 15.60 8.79
N ALA A 39 -12.38 14.68 8.82
CA ALA A 39 -12.22 13.64 7.82
C ALA A 39 -13.46 12.73 7.69
N SER A 40 -13.74 12.32 6.46
CA SER A 40 -14.79 11.36 6.14
C SER A 40 -14.33 9.92 6.37
N ALA A 41 -15.27 8.96 6.36
CA ALA A 41 -14.90 7.55 6.39
C ALA A 41 -14.05 7.13 5.18
N ALA A 42 -14.31 7.71 4.01
CA ALA A 42 -13.51 7.46 2.80
C ALA A 42 -12.07 7.96 2.97
N ASP A 43 -11.87 9.12 3.63
CA ASP A 43 -10.53 9.65 3.92
C ASP A 43 -9.76 8.71 4.85
N PHE A 44 -10.40 8.26 5.95
CA PHE A 44 -9.79 7.33 6.89
C PHE A 44 -9.43 5.99 6.23
N GLY A 45 -10.23 5.51 5.29
CA GLY A 45 -9.95 4.27 4.54
C GLY A 45 -8.65 4.29 3.73
N ARG A 46 -8.02 5.46 3.58
CA ARG A 46 -6.72 5.61 2.91
C ARG A 46 -5.54 5.34 3.84
N LEU A 47 -5.74 5.42 5.16
CA LEU A 47 -4.72 5.22 6.18
C LEU A 47 -4.27 3.74 6.25
N PRO A 48 -3.03 3.46 6.70
CA PRO A 48 -2.60 2.09 6.94
C PRO A 48 -3.47 1.44 8.02
N GLU A 49 -3.73 0.14 7.90
CA GLU A 49 -4.51 -0.66 8.87
C GLU A 49 -5.98 -0.23 9.07
N VAL A 50 -6.47 0.81 8.39
CA VAL A 50 -7.85 1.31 8.53
C VAL A 50 -8.67 0.92 7.30
N GLY A 51 -9.43 -0.16 7.45
CA GLY A 51 -10.48 -0.52 6.49
C GLY A 51 -11.79 0.22 6.75
N GLU A 52 -12.77 0.00 5.87
CA GLU A 52 -14.11 0.62 5.92
C GLU A 52 -14.77 0.51 7.31
N VAL A 53 -14.69 -0.66 7.95
CA VAL A 53 -15.27 -0.90 9.27
C VAL A 53 -14.64 -0.01 10.35
N ILE A 54 -13.31 0.11 10.36
CA ILE A 54 -12.62 0.95 11.36
C ILE A 54 -12.87 2.42 11.05
N ALA A 55 -12.82 2.82 9.78
CA ALA A 55 -13.13 4.18 9.35
C ALA A 55 -14.52 4.63 9.81
N PHE A 56 -15.54 3.78 9.61
CA PHE A 56 -16.90 4.06 10.09
C PHE A 56 -16.95 4.20 11.62
N ARG A 57 -16.24 3.34 12.35
CA ARG A 57 -16.19 3.41 13.82
C ARG A 57 -15.50 4.68 14.32
N ILE A 58 -14.48 5.19 13.64
CA ILE A 58 -13.84 6.47 14.00
C ILE A 58 -14.87 7.60 13.89
N VAL A 59 -15.62 7.65 12.78
CA VAL A 59 -16.67 8.67 12.56
C VAL A 59 -17.78 8.54 13.61
N LYS A 60 -18.25 7.32 13.89
CA LYS A 60 -19.27 7.09 14.92
C LYS A 60 -18.80 7.46 16.32
N GLU A 61 -17.55 7.16 16.65
CA GLU A 61 -17.00 7.52 17.95
C GLU A 61 -16.91 9.04 18.10
N ARG A 62 -16.46 9.75 17.06
CA ARG A 62 -16.50 11.22 16.99
C ARG A 62 -17.92 11.79 17.15
N GLU A 63 -18.92 11.20 16.50
CA GLU A 63 -20.31 11.64 16.65
C GLU A 63 -20.82 11.43 18.08
N ARG A 64 -20.44 10.32 18.72
CA ARG A 64 -20.92 9.94 20.05
C ARG A 64 -20.31 10.78 21.18
N ARG A 65 -19.00 11.06 21.11
CA ARG A 65 -18.27 11.80 22.16
C ARG A 65 -18.09 13.29 21.88
N GLY A 66 -18.35 13.70 20.64
CA GLY A 66 -17.89 14.98 20.10
C GLY A 66 -16.46 14.89 19.54
N THR A 67 -15.79 16.04 19.44
CA THR A 67 -14.44 16.11 18.85
C THR A 67 -13.39 15.41 19.72
N PHE A 68 -12.45 14.70 19.09
CA PHE A 68 -11.21 14.26 19.72
C PHE A 68 -10.35 15.48 20.10
N LYS A 69 -9.82 15.52 21.33
CA LYS A 69 -8.91 16.59 21.79
C LYS A 69 -7.45 16.19 21.67
N ASP A 70 -7.16 14.90 21.80
CA ASP A 70 -5.85 14.31 21.54
C ASP A 70 -5.96 13.17 20.51
N VAL A 71 -4.98 13.04 19.63
CA VAL A 71 -4.88 11.93 18.67
C VAL A 71 -4.90 10.57 19.38
N ARG A 72 -4.35 10.46 20.59
CA ARG A 72 -4.36 9.25 21.45
C ARG A 72 -5.76 8.75 21.76
N GLU A 73 -6.78 9.61 21.73
CA GLU A 73 -8.15 9.19 21.97
C GLU A 73 -8.69 8.21 20.92
N LEU A 74 -8.07 8.14 19.73
CA LEU A 74 -8.37 7.12 18.73
C LEU A 74 -8.25 5.69 19.28
N LYS A 75 -7.45 5.46 20.33
CA LYS A 75 -7.33 4.15 21.00
C LYS A 75 -8.63 3.67 21.64
N SER A 76 -9.59 4.56 21.88
CA SER A 76 -10.92 4.20 22.38
C SER A 76 -11.86 3.68 21.29
N VAL A 77 -11.49 3.82 20.01
CA VAL A 77 -12.27 3.31 18.88
C VAL A 77 -12.04 1.80 18.78
N ASN A 78 -13.13 1.02 18.80
CA ASN A 78 -13.05 -0.44 18.66
C ASN A 78 -12.37 -0.82 17.33
N GLY A 79 -11.29 -1.60 17.41
CA GLY A 79 -10.48 -2.01 16.26
C GLY A 79 -9.17 -1.22 16.10
N ILE A 80 -8.98 -0.14 16.88
CA ILE A 80 -7.70 0.57 16.97
C ILE A 80 -6.96 0.06 18.21
N SER A 81 -6.09 -0.93 18.02
CA SER A 81 -5.15 -1.37 19.04
C SER A 81 -3.97 -0.41 19.18
N GLU A 82 -3.12 -0.60 20.18
CA GLU A 82 -1.86 0.16 20.33
C GLU A 82 -1.01 0.09 19.05
N ARG A 83 -0.87 -1.10 18.46
CA ARG A 83 -0.14 -1.31 17.21
C ARG A 83 -0.73 -0.48 16.07
N VAL A 84 -2.05 -0.51 15.90
CA VAL A 84 -2.73 0.25 14.84
C VAL A 84 -2.55 1.75 15.09
N TYR A 85 -2.73 2.21 16.33
CA TYR A 85 -2.50 3.60 16.69
C TYR A 85 -1.08 4.09 16.34
N GLU A 86 -0.06 3.29 16.64
CA GLU A 86 1.34 3.63 16.36
C GLU A 86 1.62 3.81 14.86
N GLU A 87 0.96 3.02 14.01
CA GLU A 87 1.00 3.18 12.55
C GLU A 87 0.24 4.44 12.08
N LEU A 88 -0.79 4.88 12.81
CA LEU A 88 -1.67 5.98 12.40
C LEU A 88 -1.21 7.36 12.86
N LYS A 89 -0.62 7.47 14.05
CA LYS A 89 -0.45 8.75 14.78
C LYS A 89 0.31 9.82 13.99
N ASN A 90 1.17 9.43 13.06
CA ASN A 90 1.95 10.35 12.24
C ASN A 90 1.16 10.93 11.06
N TYR A 91 0.04 10.31 10.69
CA TYR A 91 -0.79 10.67 9.53
C TYR A 91 -2.09 11.36 9.91
N VAL A 92 -2.30 11.64 11.19
CA VAL A 92 -3.52 12.25 11.71
C VAL A 92 -3.23 13.40 12.66
N ALA A 93 -4.19 14.31 12.79
CA ALA A 93 -4.17 15.46 13.70
C ALA A 93 -5.59 15.75 14.19
N VAL A 94 -5.74 16.50 15.28
CA VAL A 94 -7.06 16.92 15.81
C VAL A 94 -7.56 18.23 15.21
N SER A 95 -6.74 18.90 14.41
CA SER A 95 -7.03 20.18 13.76
C SER A 95 -6.29 20.29 12.42
N GLY A 96 -6.59 21.34 11.65
CA GLY A 96 -6.04 21.56 10.31
C GLY A 96 -6.92 20.99 9.18
N GLU A 97 -6.41 21.06 7.97
CA GLU A 97 -7.08 20.58 6.76
C GLU A 97 -6.80 19.09 6.51
N ASN A 98 -7.66 18.46 5.71
CA ASN A 98 -7.45 17.09 5.23
C ASN A 98 -6.54 17.11 4.00
N ASN A 99 -5.23 17.15 4.22
CA ASN A 99 -4.22 17.23 3.16
C ASN A 99 -3.37 15.95 3.02
N LEU A 100 -3.86 14.83 3.56
CA LEU A 100 -3.20 13.54 3.39
C LEU A 100 -3.22 13.14 1.91
N THR A 101 -2.03 12.91 1.36
CA THR A 101 -1.82 12.30 0.05
C THR A 101 -1.14 10.94 0.22
N VAL A 102 -1.55 9.96 -0.59
CA VAL A 102 -1.04 8.60 -0.52
C VAL A 102 -0.52 8.23 -1.91
N TYR A 103 0.78 8.02 -2.00
CA TYR A 103 1.44 7.59 -3.22
C TYR A 103 1.78 6.11 -3.14
N MET A 104 1.74 5.42 -4.28
CA MET A 104 2.18 4.04 -4.40
C MET A 104 3.60 3.98 -4.96
N ASP A 105 4.48 3.23 -4.31
CA ASP A 105 5.86 3.08 -4.77
C ASP A 105 5.93 2.23 -6.05
N LEU A 106 6.48 2.82 -7.12
CA LEU A 106 6.73 2.17 -8.41
C LEU A 106 7.51 0.86 -8.28
N ASN A 107 8.36 0.75 -7.27
CA ASN A 107 9.17 -0.43 -7.07
C ASN A 107 8.45 -1.61 -6.41
N THR A 108 7.24 -1.42 -5.91
CA THR A 108 6.45 -2.48 -5.24
C THR A 108 5.01 -2.58 -5.74
N ILE A 109 4.52 -1.58 -6.48
CA ILE A 109 3.18 -1.60 -7.04
C ILE A 109 2.96 -2.80 -7.98
N THR A 110 1.77 -3.39 -7.88
CA THR A 110 1.34 -4.52 -8.70
C THR A 110 0.59 -4.05 -9.94
N ARG A 111 0.42 -4.95 -10.92
CA ARG A 111 -0.42 -4.67 -12.10
C ARG A 111 -1.84 -4.30 -11.72
N SER A 112 -2.45 -5.04 -10.80
CA SER A 112 -3.83 -4.78 -10.36
C SER A 112 -4.00 -3.39 -9.78
N LEU A 113 -3.03 -2.89 -9.02
CA LEU A 113 -3.08 -1.54 -8.46
C LEU A 113 -2.77 -0.46 -9.48
N LEU A 114 -1.86 -0.71 -10.43
CA LEU A 114 -1.65 0.21 -11.55
C LEU A 114 -2.97 0.42 -12.30
N LEU A 115 -3.68 -0.66 -12.65
CA LEU A 115 -4.96 -0.59 -13.34
C LEU A 115 -6.08 0.08 -12.53
N GLY A 116 -5.92 0.20 -11.21
CA GLY A 116 -6.82 0.96 -10.35
C GLY A 116 -6.64 2.48 -10.43
N ILE A 117 -5.55 2.96 -11.03
CA ILE A 117 -5.30 4.41 -11.21
C ILE A 117 -6.24 4.93 -12.32
N PRO A 118 -7.01 6.00 -12.08
CA PRO A 118 -7.87 6.59 -13.09
C PRO A 118 -7.12 6.90 -14.39
N GLY A 119 -7.65 6.39 -15.51
CA GLY A 119 -7.03 6.56 -16.83
C GLY A 119 -5.78 5.71 -17.08
N MET A 120 -5.43 4.74 -16.23
CA MET A 120 -4.39 3.76 -16.54
C MET A 120 -4.89 2.75 -17.57
N THR A 121 -4.09 2.51 -18.61
CA THR A 121 -4.35 1.45 -19.60
C THR A 121 -3.55 0.18 -19.32
N GLU A 122 -4.00 -0.93 -19.90
CA GLU A 122 -3.29 -2.21 -19.85
C GLU A 122 -1.87 -2.13 -20.45
N GLY A 123 -1.73 -1.38 -21.57
CA GLY A 123 -0.46 -1.20 -22.25
C GLY A 123 0.55 -0.42 -21.41
N GLU A 124 0.11 0.63 -20.72
CA GLU A 124 0.94 1.43 -19.82
C GLU A 124 1.37 0.61 -18.60
N ALA A 125 0.43 -0.05 -17.92
CA ALA A 125 0.73 -0.88 -16.76
C ALA A 125 1.74 -1.98 -17.12
N ARG A 126 1.58 -2.63 -18.28
CA ARG A 126 2.53 -3.62 -18.79
C ARG A 126 3.89 -3.00 -19.07
N SER A 127 3.95 -1.81 -19.67
CA SER A 127 5.20 -1.14 -20.02
C SER A 127 5.99 -0.73 -18.78
N ILE A 128 5.32 -0.19 -17.75
CA ILE A 128 5.94 0.16 -16.45
C ILE A 128 6.56 -1.08 -15.80
N LEU A 129 5.82 -2.20 -15.77
CA LEU A 129 6.29 -3.44 -15.15
C LEU A 129 7.42 -4.10 -15.94
N ASN A 130 7.36 -4.05 -17.28
CA ASN A 130 8.41 -4.55 -18.15
C ASN A 130 9.69 -3.73 -18.00
N TYR A 131 9.58 -2.39 -17.95
CA TYR A 131 10.70 -1.50 -17.69
C TYR A 131 11.36 -1.85 -16.34
N ARG A 132 10.57 -1.98 -15.26
CA ARG A 132 11.05 -2.39 -13.94
C ARG A 132 11.74 -3.76 -13.95
N LYS A 133 11.23 -4.72 -14.72
CA LYS A 133 11.81 -6.06 -14.83
C LYS A 133 13.14 -6.05 -15.58
N ALA A 134 13.24 -5.25 -16.65
CA ALA A 134 14.42 -5.20 -17.51
C ALA A 134 15.54 -4.33 -16.93
N LYS A 135 15.21 -3.14 -16.43
CA LYS A 135 16.19 -2.18 -15.90
C LYS A 135 16.56 -2.45 -14.44
N GLY A 136 15.64 -3.05 -13.69
CA GLY A 136 15.70 -3.14 -12.24
C GLY A 136 14.82 -2.09 -11.57
N ARG A 137 15.11 -1.77 -10.30
CA ARG A 137 14.32 -0.79 -9.53
C ARG A 137 14.44 0.59 -10.20
N PHE A 138 13.34 1.34 -10.26
CA PHE A 138 13.35 2.75 -10.60
C PHE A 138 14.22 3.51 -9.58
N ALA A 139 15.22 4.25 -10.05
CA ALA A 139 16.06 5.09 -9.19
C ALA A 139 15.37 6.42 -8.82
N GLY A 140 14.44 6.87 -9.67
CA GLY A 140 13.66 8.08 -9.44
C GLY A 140 12.46 8.18 -10.38
N MET A 141 11.57 9.14 -10.09
CA MET A 141 10.35 9.35 -10.88
C MET A 141 10.66 9.68 -12.34
N GLU A 142 11.74 10.42 -12.60
CA GLU A 142 12.14 10.85 -13.95
C GLU A 142 12.29 9.69 -14.94
N GLU A 143 12.67 8.50 -14.47
CA GLU A 143 12.77 7.31 -15.32
C GLU A 143 11.42 6.85 -15.90
N LEU A 144 10.30 7.27 -15.32
CA LEU A 144 8.98 6.95 -15.85
C LEU A 144 8.79 7.54 -17.26
N ARG A 145 9.50 8.62 -17.61
CA ARG A 145 9.52 9.19 -18.98
C ARG A 145 10.25 8.30 -20.00
N LEU A 146 11.08 7.37 -19.53
CA LEU A 146 11.77 6.40 -20.39
C LEU A 146 10.90 5.18 -20.69
N VAL A 147 9.75 5.06 -20.02
CA VAL A 147 8.81 3.95 -20.23
C VAL A 147 8.03 4.18 -21.53
N PRO A 148 8.01 3.21 -22.46
CA PRO A 148 7.22 3.31 -23.68
C PRO A 148 5.74 3.63 -23.39
N GLY A 149 5.21 4.61 -24.10
CA GLY A 149 3.82 5.08 -23.92
C GLY A 149 3.63 6.14 -22.84
N ILE A 150 4.66 6.46 -22.05
CA ILE A 150 4.57 7.50 -21.01
C ILE A 150 5.26 8.78 -21.50
N ASN A 151 4.48 9.70 -22.06
CA ASN A 151 4.93 11.04 -22.40
C ASN A 151 4.87 11.99 -21.18
N ASP A 152 5.31 13.25 -21.33
CA ASP A 152 5.33 14.23 -20.24
C ASP A 152 3.96 14.50 -19.61
N ARG A 153 2.89 14.47 -20.41
CA ARG A 153 1.53 14.62 -19.88
C ARG A 153 1.18 13.45 -18.97
N ARG A 154 1.39 12.23 -19.44
CA ARG A 154 1.15 11.01 -18.67
C ARG A 154 2.03 10.92 -17.44
N PHE A 155 3.29 11.34 -17.54
CA PHE A 155 4.17 11.47 -16.38
C PHE A 155 3.55 12.33 -15.28
N ARG A 156 3.07 13.53 -15.60
CA ARG A 156 2.44 14.42 -14.60
C ARG A 156 1.19 13.80 -13.99
N GLU A 157 0.33 13.21 -14.81
CA GLU A 157 -0.89 12.54 -14.35
C GLU A 157 -0.57 11.35 -13.42
N LEU A 158 0.46 10.57 -13.72
CA LEU A 158 0.89 9.44 -12.90
C LEU A 158 1.64 9.86 -11.63
N ALA A 159 2.33 11.02 -11.64
CA ALA A 159 3.04 11.55 -10.48
C ALA A 159 2.11 11.96 -9.33
N GLU A 160 0.82 12.16 -9.60
CA GLU A 160 -0.21 12.36 -8.56
C GLU A 160 -0.51 11.08 -7.76
N TRP A 161 -0.15 9.91 -8.30
CA TRP A 161 -0.48 8.59 -7.71
C TRP A 161 0.75 7.76 -7.34
N LEU A 162 1.87 8.01 -8.00
CA LEU A 162 3.06 7.18 -7.96
C LEU A 162 4.25 7.93 -7.38
N THR A 163 5.13 7.18 -6.74
CA THR A 163 6.40 7.72 -6.23
C THR A 163 7.51 6.67 -6.34
N VAL A 164 8.75 7.06 -6.02
CA VAL A 164 9.86 6.14 -5.75
C VAL A 164 10.27 6.34 -4.30
N ALA A 165 9.97 5.36 -3.45
CA ALA A 165 10.33 5.44 -2.04
C ALA A 165 11.87 5.32 -1.88
N ARG A 166 12.49 6.29 -1.19
CA ARG A 166 13.89 6.17 -0.75
C ARG A 166 13.93 5.12 0.37
N ARG A 167 14.75 4.09 0.19
CA ARG A 167 15.11 3.15 1.25
C ARG A 167 16.33 3.67 1.99
#